data_AF-A0A2J0L0K8-F1
#
_entry.id   AF-A0A2J0L0K8-F1
#
_cell.length_a   1.000
_cell.length_b   1.000
_cell.length_c   1.000
_cell.angle_alpha   90.00
_cell.angle_beta   90.00
_cell.angle_gamma   90.00
#
_symmetry.space_group_name_H-M   'P 1'
#
loop_
_entity.id
_entity.type
_entity.pdbx_description
1 polymer ?
#
loop_
_entity_poly.entity_id
_entity_poly.type
_entity_poly.pdbx_seq_one_letter_code
_entity_poly.pdbx_strand_id
1 'polypeptide(L)'
;MKFANPVYFFFLIPAFLFFILALWNKIGKEAALKFSSVDLVRKAGAKRVAFGRFFQTLLRLLAFIFLICALSRPQTGTGEEKTTERVVDIMMAVDISGSMATLDFHPDNRLTAAK
;
A
#
# COMPACT_ATOMS: atom_id res chain seq x y z
N MET A 1 3.38 1.29 6.91
CA MET A 1 2.37 1.57 5.88
C MET A 1 1.01 1.22 6.47
N LYS A 2 0.09 2.19 6.56
CA LYS A 2 -1.26 2.00 7.11
C LYS A 2 -2.27 2.37 6.03
N PHE A 3 -3.40 1.68 5.96
CA PHE A 3 -4.51 2.06 5.08
C PHE A 3 -5.48 2.93 5.89
N ALA A 4 -5.87 4.09 5.34
CA ALA A 4 -6.81 4.97 6.04
C ALA A 4 -8.21 4.33 6.15
N ASN A 5 -8.62 3.57 5.13
CA ASN A 5 -9.94 2.95 5.07
C ASN A 5 -9.84 1.48 4.63
N PRO A 6 -9.42 0.56 5.52
CA PRO A 6 -9.28 -0.86 5.18
C PRO A 6 -10.62 -1.54 4.84
N VAL A 7 -11.75 -0.93 5.21
CA VAL A 7 -13.11 -1.47 4.96
C VAL A 7 -13.38 -1.66 3.46
N TYR A 8 -12.75 -0.89 2.58
CA TYR A 8 -12.94 -1.05 1.13
C TYR A 8 -12.46 -2.41 0.60
N PHE A 9 -11.59 -3.13 1.32
CA PHE A 9 -11.21 -4.49 0.95
C PHE A 9 -12.39 -5.47 0.95
N PHE A 10 -13.47 -5.21 1.69
CA PHE A 10 -14.67 -6.04 1.62
C PHE A 10 -15.30 -6.06 0.23
N PHE A 11 -15.08 -5.05 -0.61
CA PHE A 11 -15.53 -5.05 -2.01
C PHE A 11 -14.82 -6.08 -2.90
N LEU A 12 -13.72 -6.69 -2.45
CA LEU A 12 -13.10 -7.81 -3.16
C LEU A 12 -14.02 -9.04 -3.21
N ILE A 13 -14.84 -9.26 -2.19
CA ILE A 13 -15.76 -10.40 -2.12
C ILE A 13 -16.81 -10.35 -3.25
N PRO A 14 -17.62 -9.27 -3.39
CA PRO A 14 -18.56 -9.17 -4.49
C PRO A 14 -17.86 -9.06 -5.85
N ALA A 15 -16.67 -8.45 -5.95
CA ALA A 15 -15.90 -8.41 -7.18
C ALA A 15 -15.48 -9.82 -7.64
N PHE A 16 -15.03 -10.66 -6.71
CA PHE A 16 -14.65 -12.05 -6.99
C PHE A 16 -15.88 -12.91 -7.33
N LEU A 17 -16.99 -12.74 -6.60
CA LEU A 17 -18.24 -13.42 -6.91
C LEU A 17 -18.77 -13.04 -8.31
N PHE A 18 -18.76 -11.74 -8.64
CA PHE A 18 -19.11 -11.26 -9.98
C PHE A 18 -18.20 -11.87 -11.05
N PHE A 19 -16.90 -11.99 -10.77
CA PHE A 19 -15.94 -12.60 -11.69
C PHE A 19 -16.24 -14.09 -11.94
N ILE A 20 -16.52 -14.87 -10.87
CA ILE A 20 -16.92 -16.28 -11.00
C ILE A 20 -18.21 -16.41 -11.80
N LEU A 21 -19.23 -15.62 -11.47
CA LEU A 21 -20.51 -15.63 -12.18
C LEU A 21 -20.34 -15.23 -13.66
N ALA A 22 -19.46 -14.27 -13.95
CA ALA A 22 -19.15 -13.87 -15.33
C ALA A 22 -18.40 -14.97 -16.11
N LEU A 23 -17.59 -15.80 -15.45
CA LEU A 23 -16.96 -16.97 -16.05
C LEU A 23 -17.95 -18.12 -16.23
N TRP A 24 -18.76 -18.43 -15.23
CA TRP A 24 -19.81 -19.45 -15.30
C TRP A 24 -20.85 -19.14 -16.37
N ASN A 25 -21.28 -17.89 -16.50
CA ASN A 25 -22.20 -17.47 -17.58
C ASN A 25 -21.60 -17.62 -18.99
N LYS A 26 -20.28 -17.78 -19.12
CA LYS A 26 -19.60 -18.05 -20.40
C LYS A 26 -19.38 -19.55 -20.63
N ILE A 27 -19.43 -20.38 -19.59
CA ILE A 27 -19.32 -21.84 -19.65
C ILE A 27 -20.74 -22.39 -19.86
N GLY A 28 -21.12 -22.63 -21.12
CA GLY A 28 -22.40 -23.26 -21.47
C GLY A 28 -23.36 -22.41 -22.31
N LYS A 29 -23.05 -21.14 -22.58
CA LYS A 29 -23.74 -20.39 -23.64
C LYS A 29 -23.16 -20.81 -25.00
N GLU A 30 -23.78 -21.81 -25.61
CA GLU A 30 -23.59 -22.06 -27.04
C GLU A 30 -23.85 -20.76 -27.81
N ALA A 31 -22.97 -20.46 -28.76
CA ALA A 31 -23.12 -19.28 -29.59
C ALA A 31 -24.50 -19.31 -30.26
N ALA A 32 -25.34 -18.32 -29.98
CA ALA A 32 -26.66 -18.16 -30.61
C ALA A 32 -26.59 -18.00 -32.14
N LEU A 33 -25.38 -17.88 -32.70
CA LEU A 33 -25.11 -17.83 -34.12
C LEU A 33 -24.67 -19.23 -34.61
N LYS A 34 -25.64 -20.03 -35.07
CA LYS A 34 -25.39 -21.24 -35.87
C LYS A 34 -24.89 -20.81 -37.26
N PHE A 35 -23.58 -20.69 -37.43
CA PHE A 35 -22.99 -20.50 -38.76
C PHE A 35 -22.82 -21.85 -39.47
N SER A 36 -23.20 -21.93 -40.76
CA SER A 36 -23.18 -23.17 -41.57
C SER A 36 -21.80 -23.79 -41.79
N SER A 37 -20.70 -23.08 -41.51
CA SER A 37 -19.36 -23.68 -41.46
C SER A 37 -18.44 -22.84 -40.58
N VAL A 38 -18.10 -23.36 -39.40
CA VAL A 38 -17.13 -22.76 -38.45
C VAL A 38 -15.73 -23.37 -38.56
N ASP A 39 -15.53 -24.29 -39.49
CA ASP A 39 -14.33 -25.12 -39.53
C ASP A 39 -13.07 -24.36 -39.97
N LEU A 40 -13.23 -23.42 -40.91
CA LEU A 40 -12.15 -22.52 -41.36
C LEU A 40 -11.76 -21.50 -40.27
N VAL A 41 -12.75 -20.95 -39.55
CA VAL A 41 -12.51 -19.99 -38.44
C VAL A 41 -11.86 -20.68 -37.24
N ARG A 42 -12.26 -21.93 -36.95
CA ARG A 42 -11.67 -22.76 -35.90
C ARG A 42 -10.18 -23.03 -36.17
N LYS A 43 -9.82 -23.33 -37.42
CA LYS A 43 -8.43 -23.54 -37.85
C LYS A 43 -7.61 -22.23 -37.92
N ALA A 44 -8.23 -21.10 -38.25
CA ALA A 44 -7.52 -19.84 -38.50
C ALA A 44 -7.12 -19.03 -37.25
N GLY A 45 -7.65 -19.30 -36.05
CA GLY A 45 -7.28 -18.46 -34.90
C GLY A 45 -7.95 -18.71 -33.56
N ALA A 46 -8.66 -19.83 -33.36
CA ALA A 46 -9.43 -20.08 -32.14
C ALA A 46 -8.60 -19.95 -30.85
N LYS A 47 -7.33 -20.41 -30.86
CA LYS A 47 -6.42 -20.31 -29.70
C LYS A 47 -6.04 -18.86 -29.37
N ARG A 48 -5.80 -18.01 -30.38
CA ARG A 48 -5.42 -16.59 -30.19
C ARG A 48 -6.59 -15.76 -29.66
N VAL A 49 -7.80 -16.04 -30.16
CA VAL A 49 -9.04 -15.39 -29.68
C VAL A 49 -9.38 -15.83 -28.26
N ALA A 50 -9.19 -17.11 -27.91
CA ALA A 50 -9.39 -17.60 -26.54
C ALA A 50 -8.42 -16.96 -25.54
N PHE A 51 -7.12 -16.88 -25.90
CA PHE A 51 -6.11 -16.23 -25.07
C PHE A 51 -6.41 -14.74 -24.85
N GLY A 52 -6.78 -14.00 -25.91
CA GLY A 52 -7.15 -12.58 -25.80
C GLY A 52 -8.36 -12.34 -24.88
N ARG A 53 -9.37 -13.22 -24.94
CA ARG A 53 -10.54 -13.15 -24.05
C ARG A 53 -10.19 -13.41 -22.58
N PHE A 54 -9.32 -14.39 -22.31
CA PHE A 54 -8.83 -14.65 -20.96
C PHE A 54 -8.00 -13.47 -20.44
N PHE A 55 -7.07 -12.98 -21.24
CA PHE A 55 -6.22 -11.84 -20.90
C PHE A 55 -7.05 -10.58 -20.61
N GLN A 56 -8.04 -10.25 -21.44
CA GLN A 56 -8.93 -9.10 -21.21
C GLN A 56 -9.75 -9.26 -19.92
N THR A 57 -10.16 -10.49 -19.59
CA THR A 57 -10.91 -10.79 -18.37
C THR A 57 -10.01 -10.64 -17.13
N LEU A 58 -8.77 -11.11 -17.21
CA LEU A 58 -7.76 -10.93 -16.16
C LEU A 58 -7.40 -9.45 -15.94
N LEU A 59 -7.23 -8.68 -17.02
CA LEU A 59 -6.88 -7.26 -16.94
C LEU A 59 -7.99 -6.44 -16.26
N ARG A 60 -9.27 -6.78 -16.51
CA ARG A 60 -10.42 -6.18 -15.82
C ARG A 60 -10.40 -6.48 -14.31
N LEU A 61 -10.07 -7.72 -13.93
CA LEU A 61 -9.97 -8.10 -12.52
C LEU A 61 -8.84 -7.31 -11.81
N LEU A 62 -7.66 -7.23 -12.43
CA LEU A 62 -6.54 -6.45 -11.90
C LEU A 62 -6.88 -4.97 -11.78
N ALA A 63 -7.57 -4.38 -12.76
CA ALA A 63 -8.02 -3.00 -12.70
C ALA A 63 -8.95 -2.76 -11.49
N PHE A 64 -9.89 -3.67 -11.23
CA PHE A 64 -10.76 -3.60 -10.06
C PHE A 64 -9.98 -3.72 -8.74
N ILE A 65 -9.02 -4.64 -8.65
CA ILE A 65 -8.16 -4.81 -7.47
C ILE A 65 -7.38 -3.51 -7.20
N PHE A 66 -6.76 -2.93 -8.23
CA PHE A 66 -6.03 -1.67 -8.09
C PHE A 66 -6.93 -0.49 -7.72
N LEU A 67 -8.14 -0.44 -8.26
CA LEU A 67 -9.13 0.57 -7.87
C LEU A 67 -9.47 0.45 -6.37
N ILE A 68 -9.72 -0.76 -5.88
CA ILE A 68 -10.01 -1.00 -4.45
C ILE A 68 -8.80 -0.61 -3.59
N CYS A 69 -7.59 -1.01 -3.98
CA CYS A 69 -6.37 -0.63 -3.28
C CYS A 69 -6.19 0.90 -3.22
N ALA A 70 -6.49 1.61 -4.31
CA ALA A 70 -6.44 3.07 -4.35
C ALA A 70 -7.49 3.71 -3.43
N LEU A 71 -8.72 3.18 -3.42
CA LEU A 71 -9.81 3.62 -2.52
C LEU A 71 -9.49 3.37 -1.04
N SER A 72 -8.76 2.29 -0.72
CA SER A 72 -8.29 2.02 0.63
C SER A 72 -7.27 3.05 1.14
N ARG A 73 -6.78 3.95 0.26
CA ARG A 73 -5.83 5.04 0.56
C ARG A 73 -4.60 4.53 1.33
N PRO A 74 -3.66 3.83 0.66
CA PRO A 74 -2.40 3.44 1.28
C PRO A 74 -1.64 4.70 1.70
N GLN A 75 -1.29 4.78 2.97
CA GLN A 75 -0.51 5.88 3.53
C GLN A 75 0.85 5.36 3.98
N THR A 76 1.87 6.03 3.47
CA THR A 76 3.26 5.86 3.89
C THR A 76 3.64 7.16 4.57
N GLY A 77 3.60 7.17 5.89
CA GLY A 77 4.00 8.32 6.69
C GLY A 77 4.97 7.87 7.77
N THR A 78 6.02 8.66 7.98
CA THR A 78 6.76 8.68 9.24
C THR A 78 5.87 9.39 10.25
N GLY A 79 4.93 8.65 10.84
CA GLY A 79 4.20 9.19 11.97
C GLY A 79 5.21 9.43 13.07
N GLU A 80 5.38 10.68 13.50
CA GLU A 80 5.82 10.93 14.86
C GLU A 80 4.78 10.26 15.75
N GLU A 81 5.11 9.06 16.22
CA GLU A 81 4.34 8.42 17.26
C GLU A 81 4.48 9.33 18.47
N LYS A 82 3.45 10.16 18.70
CA LYS A 82 3.32 10.94 19.92
C LYS A 82 3.02 9.97 21.06
N THR A 83 3.99 9.13 21.38
CA THR A 83 4.03 8.45 22.66
C THR A 83 4.01 9.56 23.70
N THR A 84 3.02 9.54 24.56
CA THR A 84 2.98 10.46 25.71
C THR A 84 4.05 9.98 26.67
N GLU A 85 5.31 10.29 26.34
CA GLU A 85 6.40 10.07 27.25
C GLU A 85 6.27 11.07 28.39
N ARG A 86 6.55 10.60 29.59
CA ARG A 86 6.52 11.45 30.78
C ARG A 86 7.64 12.47 30.64
N VAL A 87 7.28 13.69 30.27
CA VAL A 87 8.18 14.84 30.31
C VAL A 87 8.50 15.10 31.77
N VAL A 88 9.79 15.07 32.11
CA VAL A 88 10.29 15.49 33.42
C VAL A 88 10.91 16.87 33.28
N ASP A 89 10.60 17.76 34.21
CA ASP A 89 11.21 19.10 34.25
C ASP A 89 12.66 18.97 34.73
N ILE A 90 13.62 19.30 33.86
CA ILE A 90 15.05 19.29 34.20
C ILE A 90 15.47 20.71 34.55
N MET A 91 15.74 20.97 35.83
CA MET A 91 16.36 22.21 36.29
C MET A 91 17.88 22.02 36.35
N MET A 92 18.62 22.84 35.61
CA MET A 92 20.08 22.88 35.68
C MET A 92 20.53 24.04 36.57
N ALA A 93 21.38 23.75 37.54
CA ALA A 93 22.07 24.74 38.35
C ALA A 93 23.57 24.61 38.10
N VAL A 94 24.22 25.73 37.76
CA VAL A 94 25.66 25.80 37.48
C VAL A 94 26.29 26.68 38.55
N ASP A 95 27.33 26.17 39.21
CA ASP A 95 28.11 26.95 40.18
C ASP A 95 28.92 28.04 39.47
N ILE A 96 28.94 29.24 40.05
CA ILE A 96 29.69 30.42 39.58
C ILE A 96 30.73 30.89 40.61
N SER A 97 31.01 30.06 41.61
CA SER A 97 32.00 30.35 42.64
C SER A 97 33.40 30.56 42.02
N GLY A 98 34.28 31.26 42.75
CA GLY A 98 35.66 31.52 42.29
C GLY A 98 36.46 30.24 41.99
N SER A 99 36.05 29.09 42.54
CA SER A 99 36.65 27.79 42.24
C SER A 99 36.39 27.30 40.80
N MET A 100 35.37 27.85 40.13
CA MET A 100 35.03 27.51 38.75
C MET A 100 35.92 28.23 37.71
N ALA A 101 36.68 29.24 38.13
CA ALA A 101 37.67 29.93 37.30
C ALA A 101 39.00 29.16 37.15
N THR A 102 39.15 28.01 37.83
CA THR A 102 40.37 27.20 37.77
C THR A 102 40.51 26.47 36.41
N LEU A 103 41.74 26.45 35.89
CA LEU A 103 42.13 25.88 34.59
C LEU A 103 42.44 24.38 34.66
N ASP A 104 41.49 23.59 35.15
CA ASP A 104 41.66 22.13 35.21
C ASP A 104 41.65 21.47 33.84
N PHE A 105 41.07 22.13 32.83
CA PHE A 105 40.86 21.61 31.49
C PHE A 105 41.58 22.45 30.44
N HIS A 106 42.92 22.45 30.42
CA HIS A 106 43.70 23.34 29.54
C HIS A 106 43.26 23.26 28.05
N PRO A 107 42.97 24.39 27.37
CA PRO A 107 43.18 25.78 27.80
C PRO A 107 42.02 26.40 28.60
N ASP A 108 40.97 25.65 28.88
CA ASP A 108 39.70 26.10 29.46
C ASP A 108 39.63 25.98 30.98
N ASN A 109 38.79 26.84 31.57
CA ASN A 109 38.38 26.74 32.97
C ASN A 109 37.09 25.92 33.11
N ARG A 110 36.78 25.48 34.34
CA ARG A 110 35.60 24.63 34.61
C ARG A 110 34.28 25.27 34.17
N LEU A 111 34.18 26.60 34.24
CA LEU A 111 32.99 27.34 33.82
C LEU A 111 32.81 27.31 32.30
N THR A 112 33.89 27.53 31.54
CA THR A 112 33.91 27.48 30.08
C THR A 112 33.63 26.06 29.58
N ALA A 113 34.14 25.04 30.28
CA ALA A 113 33.90 23.64 29.95
C ALA A 113 32.44 23.17 30.20
N ALA A 114 31.71 23.83 31.10
CA ALA A 114 30.33 23.50 31.44
C ALA A 114 29.27 24.25 30.62
N LYS A 115 29.69 25.19 29.77
CA LYS A 115 28.84 25.97 28.87
C LYS A 115 28.58 25.22 27.56
#